data_AF-A0A519SBQ7-F1
#
_entry.id   AF-A0A519SBQ7-F1
#
_cell.length_a   1.000
_cell.length_b   1.000
_cell.length_c   1.000
_cell.angle_alpha   90.00
_cell.angle_beta   90.00
_cell.angle_gamma   90.00
#
_symmetry.space_group_name_H-M   'P 1'
#
loop_
_entity.id
_entity.type
_entity.pdbx_description
1 polymer ?
#
loop_
_entity_poly.entity_id
_entity_poly.type
_entity_poly.pdbx_seq_one_letter_code
_entity_poly.pdbx_strand_id
1 'polypeptide(L)'
;MTPAELALAARKLEALFRNFNILLKVSLPNIIAIHLPYEISFRDKRAMEDFGYQSLTAAGIQLYSDLELVFIDFAKRETSVMLKGIPKGDIN
;
A
#
# COMPACT_ATOMS: atom_id res chain seq x y z
N MET A 1 5.56 -1.21 -13.38
CA MET A 1 4.47 -0.24 -13.10
C MET A 1 4.79 1.17 -13.59
N THR A 2 3.86 1.82 -14.28
CA THR A 2 3.91 3.24 -14.70
C THR A 2 3.34 4.17 -13.63
N PRO A 3 3.66 5.49 -13.64
CA PRO A 3 3.05 6.45 -12.72
C PRO A 3 1.52 6.52 -12.79
N ALA A 4 0.93 6.28 -13.97
CA ALA A 4 -0.52 6.28 -14.17
C ALA A 4 -1.19 5.06 -13.51
N GLU A 5 -0.57 3.88 -13.61
CA GLU A 5 -1.03 2.66 -12.93
C GLU A 5 -0.96 2.82 -11.40
N LEU A 6 0.11 3.43 -10.90
CA LEU A 6 0.28 3.73 -9.48
C LEU A 6 -0.79 4.71 -8.97
N ALA A 7 -1.05 5.79 -9.71
CA ALA A 7 -2.08 6.77 -9.35
C ALA A 7 -3.49 6.14 -9.35
N LEU A 8 -3.78 5.23 -10.27
CA LEU A 8 -5.04 4.48 -10.30
C LEU A 8 -5.16 3.54 -9.10
N ALA A 9 -4.09 2.82 -8.76
CA ALA A 9 -4.05 1.96 -7.57
C ALA A 9 -4.27 2.76 -6.28
N ALA A 10 -3.60 3.91 -6.14
CA ALA A 10 -3.76 4.81 -5.00
C ALA A 10 -5.21 5.30 -4.85
N ARG A 11 -5.86 5.72 -5.94
CA ARG A 11 -7.27 6.13 -5.94
C ARG A 11 -8.22 5.01 -5.52
N LYS A 12 -7.98 3.79 -6.00
CA LYS A 12 -8.81 2.63 -5.64
C LYS A 12 -8.69 2.28 -4.15
N LEU A 13 -7.47 2.31 -3.62
CA LEU A 13 -7.22 2.11 -2.19
C LEU A 13 -7.82 3.24 -1.34
N GLU A 14 -7.71 4.49 -1.79
CA GLU A 14 -8.29 5.65 -1.10
C GLU A 14 -9.82 5.52 -0.99
N ALA A 15 -10.48 5.09 -2.07
CA ALA A 15 -11.91 4.82 -2.06
C ALA A 15 -12.30 3.70 -1.08
N LEU A 16 -11.51 2.63 -1.00
CA LEU A 16 -11.72 1.53 -0.04
C LEU A 16 -11.56 1.99 1.41
N PHE A 17 -10.57 2.85 1.65
CA PHE A 17 -10.15 3.29 2.98
C PHE A 17 -10.90 4.51 3.53
N ARG A 18 -11.73 5.15 2.71
CA ARG A 18 -12.47 6.39 3.05
C ARG A 18 -13.23 6.33 4.39
N ASN A 19 -13.71 5.15 4.78
CA ASN A 19 -14.49 4.96 6.00
C ASN A 19 -13.66 4.55 7.22
N PHE A 20 -12.36 4.30 7.05
CA PHE A 20 -11.49 3.71 8.08
C PHE A 20 -10.48 4.69 8.67
N ASN A 21 -10.57 5.98 8.35
CA ASN A 21 -9.61 7.01 8.75
C ASN A 21 -8.15 6.64 8.41
N ILE A 22 -7.97 5.85 7.34
CA ILE A 22 -6.66 5.45 6.82
C ILE A 22 -6.26 6.46 5.75
N LEU A 23 -5.05 7.00 5.87
CA LEU A 23 -4.53 7.99 4.93
C LEU A 23 -3.58 7.34 3.92
N LEU A 24 -3.59 7.86 2.70
CA LEU A 24 -2.75 7.41 1.60
C LEU A 24 -1.88 8.55 1.10
N LYS A 25 -0.58 8.29 0.95
CA LYS A 25 0.37 9.23 0.37
C LYS A 25 1.13 8.57 -0.76
N VAL A 26 1.04 9.14 -1.95
CA VAL A 26 1.84 8.71 -3.11
C VAL A 26 3.14 9.52 -3.13
N SER A 27 4.28 8.86 -3.29
CA SER A 27 5.62 9.46 -3.39
C SER A 27 6.40 8.86 -4.56
N LEU A 28 7.30 9.65 -5.14
CA LEU A 28 8.14 9.23 -6.27
C LEU A 28 9.33 8.36 -5.79
N PRO A 29 9.84 7.42 -6.62
CA PRO A 29 9.40 7.17 -7.99
C PRO A 29 8.14 6.30 -8.12
N ASN A 30 7.80 5.42 -7.18
CA ASN A 30 6.55 4.63 -7.24
C ASN A 30 6.15 4.07 -5.86
N ILE A 31 5.95 4.93 -4.86
CA ILE A 31 5.66 4.51 -3.48
C ILE A 31 4.25 4.94 -3.13
N ILE A 32 3.42 4.03 -2.63
CA ILE A 32 2.16 4.36 -1.95
C ILE A 32 2.36 4.02 -0.47
N ALA A 33 2.41 5.03 0.39
CA ALA A 33 2.41 4.88 1.83
C ALA A 33 0.97 4.91 2.36
N ILE A 34 0.58 3.88 3.09
CA ILE A 34 -0.70 3.75 3.79
C ILE A 34 -0.40 4.00 5.27
N HIS A 35 -0.92 5.10 5.80
CA HIS A 35 -0.83 5.45 7.20
C HIS A 35 -2.06 4.93 7.92
N LEU A 36 -1.85 3.99 8.83
CA LEU A 36 -2.92 3.40 9.62
C LEU A 36 -3.12 4.20 10.91
N PRO A 37 -4.38 4.43 11.30
CA PRO A 37 -4.69 5.10 12.56
C PRO A 37 -4.36 4.16 13.74
N TYR A 38 -4.13 4.73 14.92
CA TYR A 38 -3.62 4.00 16.09
C TYR A 38 -4.56 2.90 16.60
N GLU A 39 -5.85 2.98 16.27
CA GLU A 39 -6.86 1.98 16.57
C GLU A 39 -6.64 0.68 15.78
N ILE A 40 -5.94 0.76 14.64
CA ILE A 40 -5.58 -0.39 13.82
C ILE A 40 -4.17 -0.83 14.22
N SER A 41 -4.12 -1.90 15.03
CA SER A 41 -2.88 -2.57 15.41
C SER A 41 -2.87 -4.00 14.90
N PHE A 42 -1.70 -4.47 14.49
CA PHE A 42 -1.51 -5.85 14.09
C PHE A 42 -0.76 -6.60 15.17
N ARG A 43 -1.21 -7.83 15.44
CA ARG A 43 -0.58 -8.72 16.42
C ARG A 43 0.83 -9.14 16.00
N ASP A 44 1.05 -9.30 14.70
CA ASP A 44 2.31 -9.76 14.12
C ASP A 44 2.45 -9.31 12.66
N LYS A 45 3.63 -9.57 12.07
CA LYS A 45 3.96 -9.23 10.69
C LYS A 45 3.02 -9.92 9.68
N ARG A 46 2.55 -11.13 9.98
CA ARG A 46 1.70 -11.90 9.06
C ARG A 46 0.32 -11.27 8.95
N ALA A 47 -0.27 -10.84 10.07
CA ALA A 47 -1.54 -10.11 10.07
C ALA A 47 -1.45 -8.80 9.27
N MET A 48 -0.30 -8.13 9.35
CA MET A 48 -0.03 -6.91 8.60
C MET A 48 0.15 -7.18 7.08
N GLU A 49 0.82 -8.27 6.73
CA GLU A 49 0.91 -8.77 5.35
C GLU A 49 -0.46 -9.13 4.76
N ASP A 50 -1.26 -9.90 5.51
CA ASP A 50 -2.61 -10.31 5.13
C ASP A 50 -3.52 -9.09 4.91
N PHE A 51 -3.42 -8.07 5.77
CA PHE A 51 -4.14 -6.80 5.58
C PHE A 51 -3.76 -6.10 4.26
N GLY A 52 -2.47 -6.03 3.95
CA GLY A 52 -1.99 -5.44 2.70
C GLY A 52 -2.54 -6.17 1.47
N TYR A 53 -2.45 -7.50 1.47
CA TYR A 53 -2.95 -8.34 0.37
C TYR A 53 -4.47 -8.25 0.21
N GLN A 54 -5.22 -8.31 1.31
CA GLN A 54 -6.68 -8.20 1.29
C GLN A 54 -7.12 -6.82 0.80
N SER A 55 -6.43 -5.75 1.20
CA SER A 55 -6.72 -4.39 0.75
C SER A 55 -6.53 -4.22 -0.75
N LEU A 56 -5.43 -4.75 -1.30
CA LEU A 56 -5.17 -4.75 -2.75
C LEU A 56 -6.24 -5.55 -3.51
N THR A 57 -6.55 -6.75 -3.01
CA THR A 57 -7.56 -7.63 -3.61
C THR A 57 -8.94 -6.98 -3.61
N ALA A 58 -9.36 -6.39 -2.48
CA ALA A 58 -10.64 -5.70 -2.33
C ALA A 58 -10.72 -4.45 -3.23
N ALA A 59 -9.61 -3.75 -3.44
CA ALA A 59 -9.51 -2.63 -4.37
C ALA A 59 -9.51 -3.07 -5.86
N GLY A 60 -9.58 -4.38 -6.15
CA GLY A 60 -9.49 -4.91 -7.51
C GLY A 60 -8.14 -4.58 -8.15
N ILE A 61 -7.09 -4.51 -7.34
CA ILE A 61 -5.71 -4.39 -7.78
C ILE A 61 -5.19 -5.82 -7.84
N GLN A 62 -5.14 -6.37 -9.06
CA GLN A 62 -4.34 -7.57 -9.26
C GLN A 62 -2.92 -7.21 -8.84
N LEU A 63 -2.31 -8.09 -8.03
CA LEU A 63 -0.90 -8.02 -7.72
C LEU A 63 -0.15 -8.05 -9.05
N TYR A 64 0.07 -6.87 -9.64
CA TYR A 64 1.13 -6.72 -10.60
C TYR A 64 2.34 -7.24 -9.82
N SER A 65 3.03 -8.25 -10.36
CA SER A 65 4.31 -8.79 -9.89
C SER A 65 5.36 -7.71 -9.55
N ASP A 66 5.01 -6.47 -9.85
CA ASP A 66 5.72 -5.23 -9.68
C ASP A 66 5.35 -4.48 -8.37
N LEU A 67 4.57 -5.00 -7.41
CA LEU A 67 4.32 -4.31 -6.13
C LEU A 67 4.98 -5.05 -4.96
N GLU A 68 5.98 -4.42 -4.36
CA GLU A 68 6.62 -4.87 -3.12
C GLU A 68 5.91 -4.23 -1.92
N LEU A 69 5.34 -5.06 -1.04
CA LEU A 69 4.77 -4.63 0.24
C LEU A 69 5.89 -4.52 1.28
N VAL A 70 6.27 -3.30 1.63
CA VAL A 70 7.23 -2.99 2.69
C VAL A 70 6.47 -2.49 3.90
N PHE A 71 6.65 -3.15 5.03
CA PHE A 71 5.96 -2.80 6.26
C PHE A 71 6.94 -2.15 7.24
N ILE A 72 6.61 -0.94 7.68
CA ILE A 72 7.40 -0.23 8.68
C ILE A 72 6.62 -0.25 9.99
N ASP A 73 7.11 -1.08 10.92
CA ASP A 73 6.69 -1.06 12.30
C ASP A 73 7.49 0.03 13.04
N PHE A 74 6.86 1.19 13.24
CA PHE A 74 7.41 2.15 14.19
C PHE A 74 7.03 1.67 15.58
N ALA A 75 8.03 1.21 16.34
CA ALA A 75 7.96 0.82 17.76
C ALA A 75 7.33 1.87 18.70
N LYS A 76 6.87 3.02 18.19
CA LYS A 76 6.23 4.07 18.96
C LYS A 76 4.93 4.68 18.47
N ARG A 77 4.36 4.54 17.25
CA ARG A 77 3.00 5.09 16.99
C ARG A 77 2.32 4.93 15.63
N GLU A 78 2.96 4.54 14.53
CA GLU A 78 2.27 4.48 13.22
C GLU A 78 2.76 3.29 12.41
N THR A 79 1.87 2.35 12.09
CA THR A 79 2.19 1.27 11.16
C THR A 79 1.98 1.80 9.73
N SER A 80 3.06 1.87 8.96
CA SER A 80 3.00 2.30 7.56
C SER A 80 3.17 1.11 6.63
N VAL A 81 2.23 0.92 5.70
CA VAL A 81 2.38 -0.03 4.59
C VAL A 81 2.87 0.74 3.37
N MET A 82 4.05 0.44 2.87
CA MET A 82 4.58 0.98 1.63
C MET A 82 4.39 -0.02 0.50
N LEU A 83 3.66 0.35 -0.54
CA LEU A 83 3.64 -0.37 -1.80
C LEU A 83 4.69 0.25 -2.70
N LYS A 84 5.77 -0.47 -3.00
CA LYS A 84 6.82 -0.03 -3.90
C LYS A 84 6.64 -0.69 -5.26
N GLY A 85 6.39 0.12 -6.28
CA GLY A 85 6.41 -0.29 -7.67
C GLY A 85 7.83 -0.69 -8.09
N ILE A 86 8.04 -1.96 -8.44
CA ILE A 86 9.20 -2.40 -9.21
C ILE A 86 9.05 -1.78 -10.60
N PRO A 87 10.01 -0.94 -11.03
CA PRO A 87 10.02 -0.46 -12.40
C PRO A 87 10.09 -1.68 -13.31
N LYS A 88 9.12 -1.84 -14.21
CA LYS A 88 9.36 -2.64 -15.40
C LYS A 88 10.37 -1.82 -16.16
N GLY A 89 11.63 -2.25 -16.18
CA GLY A 89 12.64 -1.57 -16.97
C GLY A 89 12.09 -1.35 -18.37
N ASP A 90 12.26 -0.14 -18.91
CA ASP A 90 12.18 0.04 -20.35
C ASP A 90 13.19 -0.92 -20.96
N ILE A 91 12.71 -2.07 -21.45
CA ILE A 91 13.44 -2.86 -22.40
C ILE A 91 13.16 -2.19 -23.74
N ASN A 92 13.92 -1.12 -24.01
CA ASN A 92 14.35 -0.69 -25.35
C ASN A 92 15.40 0.42 -25.24
#